data_AF-W7L6P3-F1
#
_entry.id   AF-W7L6P3-F1
#
_cell.length_a   1.000
_cell.length_b   1.000
_cell.length_c   1.000
_cell.angle_alpha   90.00
_cell.angle_beta   90.00
_cell.angle_gamma   90.00
#
_symmetry.space_group_name_H-M   'P 1'
#
loop_
_entity.id
_entity.type
_entity.pdbx_description
1 polymer ?
#
loop_
_entity_poly.entity_id
_entity_poly.type
_entity_poly.pdbx_seq_one_letter_code
_entity_poly.pdbx_strand_id
1 'polypeptide(L)' 'MLHVEIELSGLDDKTKSIIFNTVKVEEMDRKYVRIEEDPFKITINAERLSRGRAIMNSYIFWLYTILRIVEEVK' A
#
# COMPACT_ATOMS: atom_id res chain seq x y z
N MET A 1 -11.97 -2.89 -16.34
CA MET A 1 -11.50 -3.19 -14.98
C MET A 1 -10.03 -2.82 -14.91
N LEU A 2 -9.62 -1.99 -13.95
CA LEU A 2 -8.24 -1.62 -13.71
C LEU A 2 -7.66 -2.54 -12.64
N HIS A 3 -6.48 -3.09 -12.90
CA HIS A 3 -5.70 -3.90 -11.98
C HIS A 3 -4.33 -3.24 -11.80
N VAL A 4 -3.92 -3.02 -10.56
CA VAL A 4 -2.62 -2.43 -10.19
C VAL A 4 -2.00 -3.26 -9.08
N GLU A 5 -0.72 -3.56 -9.21
CA GLU A 5 0.08 -4.21 -8.19
C GLU A 5 1.26 -3.32 -7.81
N ILE A 6 1.49 -3.18 -6.51
CA ILE A 6 2.64 -2.45 -5.95
C ILE A 6 3.35 -3.41 -5.01
N GLU A 7 4.63 -3.67 -5.27
CA GLU A 7 5.47 -4.57 -4.47
C GLU A 7 6.66 -3.81 -3.90
N LEU A 8 6.97 -4.05 -2.63
CA LEU A 8 8.18 -3.53 -1.98
C LEU A 8 9.10 -4.70 -1.60
N SER A 9 10.21 -4.82 -2.33
CA SER A 9 11.25 -5.83 -2.11
C SER A 9 12.50 -5.22 -1.45
N GLY A 10 13.31 -6.05 -0.79
CA GLY A 10 14.60 -5.64 -0.21
C GLY A 10 14.51 -4.93 1.15
N LEU A 11 13.34 -4.98 1.79
CA LEU A 11 13.14 -4.46 3.15
C LEU A 11 13.48 -5.54 4.18
N ASP A 12 14.13 -5.14 5.28
CA ASP A 12 14.29 -6.00 6.46
C ASP A 12 12.93 -6.31 7.12
N ASP A 13 12.82 -7.44 7.82
CA ASP A 13 11.56 -7.92 8.40
C ASP A 13 10.93 -6.92 9.37
N LYS A 14 11.76 -6.18 10.13
CA LYS A 14 11.27 -5.15 11.06
C LYS A 14 10.63 -3.99 10.29
N THR A 15 11.29 -3.49 9.24
CA THR A 15 10.75 -2.43 8.38
C THR A 15 9.47 -2.87 7.68
N LYS A 16 9.47 -4.09 7.13
CA LYS A 16 8.29 -4.69 6.48
C LYS A 16 7.08 -4.72 7.42
N SER A 17 7.29 -5.20 8.65
CA SER A 17 6.21 -5.29 9.65
C SER A 17 5.73 -3.90 10.12
N ILE A 18 6.62 -2.91 10.26
CA ILE A 18 6.23 -1.53 10.57
C ILE A 18 5.32 -0.97 9.47
N ILE A 19 5.72 -1.15 8.20
CA ILE A 19 4.93 -0.66 7.06
C ILE A 19 3.57 -1.35 7.04
N PHE A 20 3.53 -2.68 7.13
CA PHE A 20 2.28 -3.44 7.11
C PHE A 20 1.32 -3.03 8.22
N ASN A 21 1.81 -2.87 9.45
CA ASN A 21 0.97 -2.45 10.59
C ASN A 21 0.52 -0.99 10.50
N THR A 22 1.26 -0.14 9.75
CA THR A 22 0.95 1.28 9.61
C THR A 22 0.02 1.56 8.43
N VAL A 23 0.14 0.80 7.34
CA VAL A 23 -0.75 0.92 6.18
C VAL A 23 -2.13 0.38 6.58
N LYS A 24 -3.01 1.29 6.99
CA LYS A 24 -4.41 0.97 7.28
C LYS A 24 -5.18 0.90 5.97
N VAL A 25 -5.80 -0.24 5.68
CA VAL A 25 -6.83 -0.31 4.65
C VAL A 25 -8.04 0.48 5.13
N GLU A 26 -8.33 1.60 4.46
CA GLU A 26 -9.55 2.37 4.72
C GLU A 26 -10.78 1.48 4.52
N GLU A 27 -11.80 1.59 5.38
CA GLU A 27 -12.99 0.73 5.31
C GLU A 27 -13.70 0.80 3.95
N MET A 28 -13.66 1.98 3.31
CA MET A 28 -14.23 2.21 1.98
C MET A 28 -13.49 1.47 0.87
N ASP A 29 -12.22 1.13 1.07
CA ASP A 29 -11.34 0.56 0.06
C ASP A 29 -11.18 -0.96 0.20
N ARG A 30 -11.72 -1.58 1.27
CA ARG A 30 -11.65 -3.04 1.50
C ARG A 30 -12.17 -3.91 0.35
N LYS A 31 -13.09 -3.38 -0.47
CA LYS A 31 -13.63 -4.08 -1.64
C LYS A 31 -12.69 -4.05 -2.85
N TYR A 32 -11.73 -3.13 -2.85
CA TYR A 32 -10.86 -2.84 -3.99
C TYR A 32 -9.39 -3.15 -3.69
N VAL A 33 -8.98 -3.13 -2.42
CA VAL A 33 -7.57 -3.24 -2.02
C VAL A 33 -7.34 -4.49 -1.19
N ARG A 34 -6.26 -5.22 -1.53
CA ARG A 34 -5.70 -6.29 -0.70
C ARG A 34 -4.25 -5.95 -0.39
N ILE A 35 -3.84 -6.20 0.84
CA ILE A 35 -2.45 -6.02 1.29
C ILE A 35 -1.98 -7.34 1.87
N GLU A 36 -0.84 -7.80 1.39
CA GLU A 36 -0.13 -8.98 1.86
C GLU A 36 1.17 -8.51 2.53
N GLU A 37 1.52 -9.11 3.67
CA GLU A 37 2.73 -8.72 4.41
C GLU A 37 3.98 -9.36 3.81
N ASP A 38 3.90 -10.63 3.38
CA ASP A 38 5.05 -11.38 2.86
C ASP A 38 4.72 -12.20 1.60
N PRO A 39 5.18 -11.77 0.41
CA PRO A 39 5.89 -10.52 0.15
C PRO A 39 5.00 -9.30 0.41
N PHE A 40 5.59 -8.13 0.72
CA PHE A 40 4.79 -6.92 0.89
C PHE A 40 4.22 -6.50 -0.46
N LYS A 41 2.91 -6.71 -0.63
CA LYS A 41 2.21 -6.49 -1.89
C LYS A 41 0.86 -5.82 -1.67
N ILE A 42 0.61 -4.74 -2.40
CA ILE A 42 -0.69 -4.08 -2.46
C ILE A 42 -1.30 -4.35 -3.83
N THR A 43 -2.48 -4.97 -3.84
CA THR A 43 -3.26 -5.24 -5.04
C THR A 43 -4.51 -4.37 -5.05
N ILE A 44 -4.69 -3.57 -6.12
CA ILE A 44 -5.85 -2.70 -6.31
C ILE A 44 -6.64 -3.19 -7.53
N ASN A 45 -7.90 -3.57 -7.31
CA ASN A 45 -8.86 -3.95 -8.34
C ASN A 45 -10.02 -2.95 -8.34
N ALA A 46 -10.20 -2.18 -9.41
CA ALA A 46 -11.26 -1.18 -9.51
C ALA A 46 -12.03 -1.30 -10.83
N GLU A 47 -13.36 -1.17 -10.75
CA GLU A 47 -14.22 -1.25 -11.94
C GLU A 47 -14.10 -0.01 -12.83
N ARG A 48 -13.86 1.16 -12.23
CA ARG A 48 -13.76 2.47 -12.90
C ARG A 48 -12.36 3.07 -12.78
N LEU A 49 -11.88 3.67 -13.87
CA LEU A 49 -10.57 4.34 -13.91
C LEU A 49 -10.42 5.45 -12.85
N SER A 50 -11.46 6.27 -12.65
CA SER A 50 -11.44 7.35 -11.67
C SER A 50 -11.29 6.84 -10.23
N ARG A 51 -11.87 5.67 -9.92
CA ARG A 51 -11.75 5.02 -8.61
C ARG A 51 -10.37 4.43 -8.41
N GLY A 52 -9.87 3.70 -9.41
CA GLY A 52 -8.50 3.18 -9.40
C GLY A 52 -7.46 4.28 -9.21
N ARG A 53 -7.59 5.40 -9.93
CA ARG A 53 -6.72 6.58 -9.78
C ARG A 53 -6.76 7.16 -8.36
N ALA A 54 -7.96 7.31 -7.78
CA ALA A 54 -8.10 7.86 -6.43
C ALA A 54 -7.44 6.97 -5.37
N ILE A 55 -7.69 5.65 -5.44
CA ILE A 55 -7.10 4.66 -4.54
C ILE A 55 -5.58 4.66 -4.71
N MET A 56 -5.08 4.54 -5.93
CA MET A 56 -3.64 4.53 -6.22
C MET A 56 -2.94 5.78 -5.66
N ASN A 57 -3.52 6.97 -5.87
CA ASN A 57 -2.96 8.22 -5.32
C ASN A 57 -2.90 8.20 -3.78
N SER A 58 -3.94 7.68 -3.12
CA SER A 58 -3.94 7.56 -1.66
C SER A 58 -2.83 6.62 -1.20
N TYR A 59 -2.81 5.38 -1.68
CA TYR A 59 -1.87 4.36 -1.20
C TYR A 59 -0.41 4.67 -1.53
N ILE A 60 -0.11 5.26 -2.70
CA ILE A 60 1.25 5.73 -3.01
C ILE A 60 1.69 6.83 -2.04
N PHE A 61 0.79 7.78 -1.73
CA PHE A 61 1.09 8.84 -0.76
C PHE A 61 1.35 8.27 0.63
N TRP A 62 0.50 7.36 1.10
CA TRP A 62 0.69 6.66 2.39
C TRP A 62 2.02 5.92 2.44
N LEU A 63 2.35 5.13 1.42
CA LEU A 63 3.63 4.43 1.34
C LEU A 63 4.81 5.40 1.39
N TYR A 64 4.76 6.48 0.60
CA TYR A 64 5.79 7.52 0.63
C TYR A 64 5.98 8.12 2.03
N THR A 65 4.89 8.47 2.72
CA THR A 65 4.95 9.03 4.07
C THR A 65 5.57 8.04 5.07
N ILE A 66 5.16 6.78 5.02
CA ILE A 66 5.67 5.75 5.94
C ILE A 66 7.16 5.49 5.69
N LEU A 67 7.55 5.32 4.43
CA LEU A 67 8.95 5.07 4.06
C LEU A 67 9.85 6.23 4.52
N ARG A 68 9.40 7.47 4.33
CA ARG A 68 10.11 8.65 4.81
C ARG A 68 10.26 8.68 6.33
N ILE A 69 9.20 8.38 7.08
CA ILE A 69 9.27 8.33 8.55
C ILE A 69 10.23 7.21 9.01
N VAL A 70 10.17 6.04 8.38
CA VAL A 70 11.09 4.94 8.68
C VAL A 70 12.54 5.33 8.44
N GLU A 71 12.82 6.11 7.39
CA GLU A 71 14.16 6.64 7.11
C GLU A 71 14.60 7.69 8.15
N GLU A 72 13.71 8.60 8.58
CA GLU A 72 14.02 9.64 9.56
C GLU A 72 14.22 9.09 11.00
N VAL A 73 13.64 7.93 11.32
CA VAL A 73 13.70 7.31 12.66
C VAL A 73 14.79 6.21 12.76
N LYS A 74 15.33 5.76 11.62
CA LYS A 74 16.49 4.87 11.57
C LYS A 74 17.78 5.62 11.95
#